data_AF-A0A7C3H6K8-F1
#
_entry.id   AF-A0A7C3H6K8-F1
#
_cell.length_a   1.000
_cell.length_b   1.000
_cell.length_c   1.000
_cell.angle_alpha   90.00
_cell.angle_beta   90.00
_cell.angle_gamma   90.00
#
_symmetry.space_group_name_H-M   'P 1'
#
loop_
_entity.id
_entity.type
_entity.pdbx_description
1 polymer ?
#
loop_
_entity_poly.entity_id
_entity_poly.type
_entity_poly.pdbx_seq_one_letter_code
_entity_poly.pdbx_strand_id
1 'polypeptide(L)'
;MNGTLVETIQTLQRRAARLEQEAAELRSELAQVVEVLSVPSSVIARYVVDDETIEITQADVVEAQKELAKSWTDDVVYELAAAKKLANVLRERPLAEQSRYLFDTVEAIRSAAIADGTAIDTEVEAAIDD
;
A
#
# COMPACT_ATOMS: atom_id res chain seq x y z
N MET A 1 -46.85 24.33 -36.24
CA MET A 1 -45.82 24.62 -35.21
C MET A 1 -45.86 23.67 -34.00
N ASN A 2 -46.76 22.68 -33.93
CA ASN A 2 -46.82 21.75 -32.77
C ASN A 2 -45.86 20.55 -32.84
N GLY A 3 -45.32 20.22 -34.02
CA GLY A 3 -44.44 19.05 -34.18
C GLY A 3 -43.07 19.21 -33.49
N THR A 4 -42.47 20.39 -33.58
CA THR A 4 -41.14 20.69 -32.99
C THR A 4 -41.16 20.71 -31.47
N LEU A 5 -42.26 21.16 -30.86
CA LEU A 5 -42.45 21.14 -29.40
C LEU A 5 -42.58 19.71 -28.87
N VAL A 6 -43.32 18.85 -29.56
CA VAL A 6 -43.48 17.44 -29.20
C VAL A 6 -42.16 16.68 -29.33
N GLU A 7 -41.40 16.89 -30.41
CA GLU A 7 -40.06 16.29 -30.59
C GLU A 7 -39.08 16.74 -29.52
N THR A 8 -39.13 18.02 -29.12
CA THR A 8 -38.26 18.56 -28.06
C THR A 8 -38.58 17.92 -26.71
N ILE A 9 -39.86 17.77 -26.38
CA ILE A 9 -40.31 17.11 -25.15
C ILE A 9 -39.87 15.64 -25.12
N GLN A 10 -40.06 14.90 -26.21
CA GLN A 10 -39.64 13.50 -26.31
C GLN A 10 -38.12 13.32 -26.19
N THR A 11 -37.35 14.30 -26.69
CA THR A 11 -35.89 14.27 -26.60
C THR A 11 -35.42 14.56 -25.18
N LEU A 12 -36.04 15.53 -24.49
CA LEU A 12 -35.76 15.81 -23.09
C LEU A 12 -36.15 14.63 -22.18
N GLN A 13 -37.28 13.98 -22.43
CA GLN A 13 -37.70 12.78 -21.67
C GLN A 13 -36.70 11.63 -21.81
N ARG A 14 -36.23 11.35 -23.03
CA ARG A 14 -35.20 10.32 -23.24
C ARG A 14 -33.88 10.67 -22.54
N ARG A 15 -33.49 11.94 -22.55
CA ARG A 15 -32.28 12.40 -21.88
C ARG A 15 -32.41 12.30 -20.35
N ALA A 16 -33.57 12.64 -19.79
CA ALA A 16 -33.85 12.50 -18.37
C ALA A 16 -33.75 11.02 -17.93
N ALA A 17 -34.40 10.11 -18.65
CA ALA A 17 -34.35 8.68 -18.35
C ALA A 17 -32.92 8.11 -18.40
N ARG A 18 -32.12 8.56 -19.37
CA ARG A 18 -30.70 8.18 -19.46
C ARG A 18 -29.89 8.67 -18.26
N LEU A 19 -30.08 9.92 -17.85
CA LEU A 19 -29.38 10.48 -16.69
C LEU A 19 -29.77 9.80 -15.38
N GLU A 20 -31.04 9.39 -15.24
CA GLU A 20 -31.48 8.59 -14.08
C GLU A 20 -30.80 7.22 -14.03
N GLN A 21 -30.64 6.57 -15.19
CA GLN A 21 -29.94 5.30 -15.28
C GLN A 21 -28.44 5.45 -14.95
N GLU A 22 -27.76 6.43 -15.54
CA GLU A 22 -26.35 6.73 -15.24
C GLU A 22 -26.15 7.08 -13.75
N ALA A 23 -27.08 7.82 -13.13
CA ALA A 23 -27.04 8.12 -11.70
C ALA A 23 -27.28 6.87 -10.83
N ALA A 24 -28.11 5.93 -11.27
CA ALA A 24 -28.32 4.67 -10.56
C ALA A 24 -27.07 3.76 -10.63
N GLU A 25 -26.43 3.69 -11.79
CA GLU A 25 -25.16 2.97 -11.98
C GLU A 25 -24.06 3.57 -11.08
N LEU A 26 -23.88 4.89 -11.11
CA LEU A 26 -22.91 5.58 -10.23
C LEU A 26 -23.18 5.36 -8.74
N ARG A 27 -24.45 5.34 -8.31
CA ARG A 27 -24.81 5.02 -6.92
C ARG A 27 -24.48 3.58 -6.56
N SER A 28 -24.67 2.65 -7.48
CA SER A 28 -24.29 1.24 -7.28
C SER A 28 -22.78 1.07 -7.19
N GLU A 29 -22.02 1.73 -8.06
CA GLU A 29 -20.55 1.73 -8.01
C GLU A 29 -20.05 2.35 -6.70
N LEU A 30 -20.62 3.49 -6.29
CA LEU A 30 -20.29 4.12 -5.02
C LEU A 30 -20.62 3.21 -3.84
N ALA A 31 -21.76 2.52 -3.86
CA ALA A 31 -22.13 1.57 -2.81
C ALA A 31 -21.13 0.41 -2.72
N GLN A 32 -20.67 -0.14 -3.86
CA GLN A 32 -19.65 -1.18 -3.88
C GLN A 32 -18.31 -0.66 -3.35
N VAL A 33 -17.89 0.55 -3.73
CA VAL A 33 -16.65 1.16 -3.22
C VAL A 33 -16.77 1.42 -1.72
N VAL A 34 -17.90 1.95 -1.25
CA VAL A 34 -18.15 2.16 0.17
C VAL A 34 -18.18 0.82 0.91
N GLU A 35 -18.78 -0.23 0.37
CA GLU A 35 -18.80 -1.57 0.97
C GLU A 35 -17.38 -2.15 1.10
N VAL A 36 -16.57 -2.06 0.05
CA VAL A 36 -15.14 -2.43 0.07
C VAL A 36 -14.36 -1.65 1.13
N LEU A 37 -14.66 -0.35 1.29
CA LEU A 37 -14.04 0.50 2.30
C LEU A 37 -14.64 0.33 3.72
N SER A 38 -15.85 -0.21 3.83
CA SER A 38 -16.60 -0.39 5.08
C SER A 38 -16.41 -1.77 5.70
N VAL A 39 -15.80 -2.72 4.98
CA VAL A 39 -15.23 -3.89 5.65
C VAL A 39 -14.22 -3.33 6.64
N PRO A 40 -14.37 -3.57 7.96
CA PRO A 40 -13.33 -3.20 8.90
C PRO A 40 -12.08 -3.89 8.37
N SER A 41 -11.10 -3.08 7.94
CA SER A 41 -9.78 -3.55 7.57
C SER A 41 -9.21 -4.17 8.83
N SER A 42 -9.55 -5.44 9.06
CA SER A 42 -9.20 -6.15 10.28
C SER A 42 -7.70 -6.09 10.35
N VAL A 43 -7.20 -5.44 11.39
CA VAL A 43 -5.76 -5.37 11.62
C VAL A 43 -5.31 -6.80 11.89
N ILE A 44 -4.51 -7.34 10.97
CA ILE A 44 -3.96 -8.69 11.03
C ILE A 44 -2.69 -8.69 11.86
N ALA A 45 -1.90 -7.63 11.75
CA ALA A 45 -0.65 -7.49 12.46
C ALA A 45 -0.34 -6.02 12.80
N ARG A 46 0.46 -5.82 13.85
CA ARG A 46 1.01 -4.52 14.25
C ARG A 46 2.51 -4.64 14.40
N TYR A 47 3.23 -3.71 13.77
CA TYR A 47 4.67 -3.56 13.89
C TYR A 47 4.98 -2.20 14.48
N VAL A 48 6.01 -2.12 15.32
CA VAL A 48 6.55 -0.84 15.80
C VAL A 48 7.89 -0.65 15.13
N VAL A 49 8.04 0.45 14.38
CA VAL A 49 9.26 0.82 13.67
C VAL A 49 9.55 2.29 14.00
N ASP A 50 10.70 2.59 14.59
CA ASP A 50 11.10 3.95 15.00
C ASP A 50 10.00 4.72 15.76
N ASP A 51 9.40 4.09 16.78
CA ASP A 51 8.26 4.62 17.57
C ASP A 51 6.94 4.85 16.80
N GLU A 52 6.88 4.46 15.53
CA GLU A 52 5.68 4.49 14.70
C GLU A 52 5.00 3.12 14.68
N THR A 53 3.69 3.08 14.96
CA THR A 53 2.90 1.85 14.87
C THR A 53 2.35 1.68 13.47
N ILE A 54 2.80 0.64 12.79
CA ILE A 54 2.39 0.28 11.43
C ILE A 54 1.43 -0.91 11.52
N GLU A 55 0.16 -0.66 11.20
CA GLU A 55 -0.89 -1.69 11.19
C GLU A 55 -0.98 -2.33 9.81
N ILE A 56 -0.87 -3.66 9.72
CA ILE A 56 -1.13 -4.42 8.51
C ILE A 56 -2.59 -4.87 8.53
N THR A 57 -3.31 -4.54 7.47
CA THR A 57 -4.74 -4.80 7.32
C THR A 57 -4.99 -5.95 6.34
N GLN A 58 -6.20 -6.51 6.36
CA GLN A 58 -6.63 -7.47 5.34
C GLN A 58 -6.58 -6.91 3.92
N ALA A 59 -6.78 -5.59 3.74
CA ALA A 59 -6.63 -4.96 2.44
C ALA A 59 -5.17 -5.04 1.94
N ASP A 60 -4.20 -4.77 2.81
CA ASP A 60 -2.76 -4.86 2.47
C ASP A 60 -2.38 -6.29 2.04
N VAL A 61 -2.94 -7.30 2.70
CA VAL A 61 -2.75 -8.72 2.34
C VAL A 61 -3.36 -9.05 0.98
N VAL A 62 -4.56 -8.58 0.71
CA VAL A 62 -5.22 -8.79 -0.60
C VAL A 62 -4.41 -8.13 -1.73
N GLU A 63 -3.84 -6.95 -1.48
CA GLU A 63 -2.95 -6.30 -2.46
C GLU A 63 -1.66 -7.09 -2.68
N ALA A 64 -1.01 -7.58 -1.61
CA ALA A 64 0.17 -8.43 -1.72
C ALA A 64 -0.14 -9.72 -2.51
N GLN A 65 -1.33 -10.31 -2.30
CA GLN A 65 -1.74 -11.53 -2.97
C GLN A 65 -1.93 -11.37 -4.48
N LYS A 66 -2.37 -10.19 -4.96
CA LYS A 66 -2.54 -9.92 -6.40
C LYS A 66 -1.23 -9.96 -7.19
N GLU A 67 -0.11 -9.69 -6.54
CA GLU A 67 1.21 -9.65 -7.18
C GLU A 67 1.90 -11.01 -7.20
N LEU A 68 1.36 -12.00 -6.50
CA LEU A 68 1.90 -13.34 -6.45
C LEU A 68 1.40 -14.17 -7.64
N ALA A 69 2.34 -14.67 -8.46
CA ALA A 69 2.02 -15.49 -9.63
C ALA A 69 1.41 -16.87 -9.32
N LYS A 70 1.46 -17.31 -8.06
CA LYS A 70 0.92 -18.58 -7.57
C LYS A 70 0.47 -18.43 -6.12
N SER A 71 -0.37 -19.35 -5.66
CA SER A 71 -0.76 -19.40 -4.25
C SER A 71 0.44 -19.73 -3.37
N TRP A 72 0.59 -18.97 -2.29
CA TRP A 72 1.56 -19.18 -1.23
C TRP A 72 0.84 -19.41 0.09
N THR A 73 1.57 -19.85 1.12
CA THR A 73 1.01 -19.96 2.48
C THR A 73 0.64 -18.59 3.01
N ASP A 74 -0.38 -18.53 3.87
CA ASP A 74 -0.87 -17.27 4.44
C ASP A 74 0.24 -16.48 5.13
N ASP A 75 1.14 -17.15 5.85
CA ASP A 75 2.32 -16.55 6.49
C ASP A 75 3.20 -15.77 5.50
N VAL A 76 3.45 -16.32 4.31
CA VAL A 76 4.28 -15.67 3.28
C VAL A 76 3.57 -14.45 2.70
N VAL A 77 2.25 -14.51 2.54
CA VAL A 77 1.46 -13.38 2.04
C VAL A 77 1.43 -12.25 3.07
N TYR A 78 1.35 -12.59 4.36
CA TYR A 78 1.36 -11.61 5.45
C TYR A 78 2.73 -10.92 5.58
N GLU A 79 3.83 -11.68 5.51
CA GLU A 79 5.18 -11.10 5.51
C GLU A 79 5.41 -10.20 4.30
N LEU A 80 4.93 -10.60 3.12
CA LEU A 80 5.01 -9.75 1.92
C LEU A 80 4.22 -8.45 2.08
N ALA A 81 3.00 -8.53 2.62
CA ALA A 81 2.18 -7.36 2.89
C ALA A 81 2.85 -6.39 3.87
N ALA A 82 3.46 -6.94 4.94
CA ALA A 82 4.23 -6.15 5.89
C ALA A 82 5.45 -5.49 5.23
N ALA A 83 6.27 -6.25 4.49
CA ALA A 83 7.46 -5.74 3.82
C ALA A 83 7.13 -4.61 2.83
N LYS A 84 6.05 -4.76 2.06
CA LYS A 84 5.61 -3.72 1.12
C LYS A 84 5.15 -2.46 1.81
N LYS A 85 4.36 -2.58 2.89
CA LYS A 85 3.88 -1.43 3.65
C LYS A 85 5.03 -0.67 4.30
N LEU A 86 5.97 -1.39 4.90
CA LEU A 86 7.20 -0.83 5.46
C LEU A 86 8.05 -0.12 4.40
N ALA A 87 8.22 -0.73 3.22
CA ALA A 87 8.97 -0.12 2.14
C ALA A 87 8.32 1.17 1.61
N ASN A 88 6.99 1.24 1.58
CA ASN A 88 6.27 2.45 1.17
C ASN A 88 6.45 3.58 2.20
N VAL A 89 6.32 3.27 3.49
CA VAL A 89 6.57 4.25 4.57
C VAL A 89 7.98 4.83 4.46
N LEU A 90 8.98 4.00 4.19
CA LEU A 90 10.35 4.47 3.99
C LEU A 90 10.51 5.33 2.72
N ARG A 91 9.85 5.00 1.62
CA ARG A 91 9.91 5.80 0.37
C ARG A 91 9.27 7.17 0.50
N GLU A 92 8.25 7.32 1.34
CA GLU A 92 7.56 8.59 1.56
C GLU A 92 8.39 9.57 2.40
N ARG A 93 9.43 9.09 3.11
CA ARG A 93 10.36 9.96 3.83
C ARG A 93 11.25 10.76 2.85
N PRO A 94 11.66 11.99 3.20
CA PRO A 94 12.67 12.72 2.45
C PRO A 94 13.94 11.89 2.21
N LEU A 95 14.60 12.08 1.07
CA LEU A 95 15.80 11.31 0.69
C LEU A 95 16.90 11.37 1.76
N ALA A 96 17.04 12.51 2.46
CA ALA A 96 17.99 12.67 3.54
C ALA A 96 17.67 11.76 4.75
N GLU A 97 16.40 11.55 5.05
CA GLU A 97 15.95 10.65 6.13
C GLU A 97 16.09 9.19 5.73
N GLN A 98 15.86 8.85 4.45
CA GLN A 98 16.12 7.51 3.92
C GLN A 98 17.60 7.13 4.02
N SER A 99 18.49 8.04 3.60
CA SER A 99 19.94 7.83 3.69
C SER A 99 20.41 7.68 5.13
N ARG A 100 19.85 8.49 6.04
CA ARG A 100 20.15 8.38 7.47
C ARG A 100 19.67 7.06 8.06
N TYR A 101 18.44 6.66 7.76
CA TYR A 101 17.89 5.38 8.20
C TYR A 101 18.73 4.19 7.71
N LEU A 102 19.16 4.21 6.43
CA LEU A 102 20.05 3.19 5.88
C LEU A 102 21.39 3.16 6.64
N PHE A 103 22.00 4.32 6.87
CA PHE A 103 23.25 4.43 7.59
C PHE A 103 23.14 3.90 9.03
N ASP A 104 22.11 4.33 9.76
CA ASP A 104 21.85 3.91 11.14
C ASP A 104 21.58 2.40 11.21
N THR A 105 20.87 1.84 10.23
CA THR A 105 20.62 0.39 10.14
C THR A 105 21.92 -0.39 9.87
N VAL A 106 22.75 0.08 8.93
CA VAL A 106 24.04 -0.54 8.61
C VAL A 106 24.97 -0.50 9.82
N GLU A 107 25.06 0.63 10.52
CA GLU A 107 25.87 0.76 11.73
C GLU A 107 25.34 -0.09 12.88
N ALA A 108 24.02 -0.24 13.03
CA ALA A 108 23.42 -1.14 14.01
C ALA A 108 23.75 -2.61 13.72
N ILE A 109 23.65 -3.06 12.46
CA ILE A 109 24.02 -4.41 12.03
C ILE A 109 25.52 -4.63 12.25
N ARG A 110 26.36 -3.67 11.84
CA ARG A 110 27.81 -3.72 12.06
C ARG A 110 28.13 -3.84 13.55
N SER A 111 27.52 -3.01 14.39
CA SER A 111 27.72 -3.03 15.84
C SER A 111 27.28 -4.36 16.46
N ALA A 112 26.15 -4.91 16.03
CA ALA A 112 25.67 -6.22 16.47
C ALA A 112 26.64 -7.34 16.06
N ALA A 113 27.13 -7.31 14.81
CA ALA A 113 28.10 -8.28 14.31
C ALA A 113 29.47 -8.19 15.01
N ILE A 114 29.89 -6.98 15.42
CA ILE A 114 31.09 -6.82 16.25
C ILE A 114 30.84 -7.40 17.65
N ALA A 115 29.66 -7.13 18.23
CA ALA A 115 29.31 -7.57 19.57
C ALA A 115 29.14 -9.09 19.70
N ASP A 116 28.60 -9.75 18.66
CA ASP A 116 28.44 -11.21 18.61
C ASP A 116 29.71 -11.94 18.11
N GLY A 117 30.74 -11.19 17.71
CA GLY A 117 32.03 -11.71 17.24
C GLY A 117 32.02 -12.24 15.81
N THR A 118 30.94 -11.99 15.05
CA THR A 118 30.83 -12.37 13.62
C THR A 118 31.56 -11.39 12.71
N ALA A 119 31.86 -10.17 13.19
CA ALA A 119 32.70 -9.18 12.53
C ALA A 119 33.82 -8.70 13.48
N ILE A 120 34.97 -8.34 12.92
CA ILE A 120 36.09 -7.77 13.66
C ILE A 120 36.14 -6.28 13.34
N ASP A 121 36.01 -5.43 14.37
CA ASP A 121 36.19 -3.99 14.22
C ASP A 121 37.69 -3.69 14.14
N THR A 122 38.24 -3.79 12.95
CA THR A 122 39.63 -3.39 12.71
C THR A 122 39.71 -2.56 11.45
N GLU A 123 40.26 -1.34 11.59
CA GLU A 123 40.86 -0.52 10.52
C GLU A 123 41.90 -1.29 9.67
N VAL A 124 42.24 -2.52 10.04
CA VAL A 124 43.26 -3.38 9.41
C VAL A 124 42.83 -3.89 8.03
N GLU A 125 41.54 -4.06 7.73
CA GLU A 125 41.13 -4.56 6.41
C GLU A 125 41.30 -3.52 5.29
N ALA A 126 41.41 -2.23 5.63
CA ALA A 126 41.74 -1.17 4.68
C ALA A 126 43.23 -1.14 4.27
N ALA A 127 44.09 -1.97 4.89
CA ALA A 127 45.54 -1.99 4.66
C ALA A 127 46.06 -3.27 3.97
N ILE A 128 45.18 -4.18 3.54
CA ILE A 128 45.57 -5.44 2.88
C ILE A 128 45.55 -5.33 1.35
N ASP A 129 45.07 -4.21 0.79
CA ASP A 129 44.92 -4.01 -0.67
C ASP A 129 45.94 -3.00 -1.26
N ASP A 130 47.18 -3.00 -0.74
CA ASP A 130 48.35 -2.29 -1.31
C ASP A 130 49.50 -3.27 -1.63
#